data_AF-A0A3N9Y5X7-F1
#
_entry.id   AF-A0A3N9Y5X7-F1
#
_cell.length_a   1.000
_cell.length_b   1.000
_cell.length_c   1.000
_cell.angle_alpha   90.00
_cell.angle_beta   90.00
_cell.angle_gamma   90.00
#
_symmetry.space_group_name_H-M   'P 1'
#
loop_
_entity.id
_entity.type
_entity.pdbx_description
1 polymer ?
#
loop_
_entity_poly.entity_id
_entity_poly.type
_entity_poly.pdbx_seq_one_letter_code
_entity_poly.pdbx_strand_id
1 'polypeptide(L)'
;MGDGPVDPRRRVPRTDTLLADPVLAAATATLGREQVKAIVSHAQGRARRGELNPDEVRDAAVAALPTPGPRLVLNATGVVLHT
;
A
#
# COMPACT_ATOMS: atom_id res chain seq x y z
N MET A 1 25.60 19.53 -20.61
CA MET A 1 25.68 18.18 -20.02
C MET A 1 25.63 18.34 -18.52
N GLY A 2 24.57 17.87 -17.88
CA GLY A 2 24.35 18.05 -16.45
C GLY A 2 22.94 17.64 -16.05
N ASP A 3 22.48 16.49 -16.56
CA ASP A 3 21.27 15.85 -16.05
C ASP A 3 21.68 15.16 -14.73
N GLY A 4 21.69 15.94 -13.65
CA GLY A 4 21.99 15.42 -12.32
C GLY A 4 20.99 14.33 -11.97
N PRO A 5 21.39 13.23 -11.31
CA PRO A 5 20.51 12.10 -11.08
C PRO A 5 19.24 12.58 -10.38
N VAL A 6 18.10 12.45 -11.06
CA VAL A 6 16.78 12.82 -10.54
C VAL A 6 16.60 12.12 -9.20
N ASP A 7 16.62 12.91 -8.11
CA ASP A 7 16.54 12.40 -6.74
C ASP A 7 15.41 11.36 -6.67
N PRO A 8 15.69 10.09 -6.37
CA PRO A 8 14.67 9.06 -6.31
C PRO A 8 13.51 9.43 -5.39
N ARG A 9 13.76 10.27 -4.37
CA ARG A 9 12.73 10.80 -3.47
C ARG A 9 11.76 11.76 -4.14
N ARG A 10 12.17 12.44 -5.22
CA ARG A 10 11.29 13.29 -6.05
C ARG A 10 10.45 12.48 -7.04
N ARG A 11 10.83 11.22 -7.30
CA ARG A 11 10.07 10.31 -8.16
C ARG A 11 8.96 9.55 -7.43
N VAL A 12 9.03 9.46 -6.10
CA VAL A 12 7.97 8.80 -5.31
C VAL A 12 6.66 9.57 -5.49
N PRO A 13 5.60 8.93 -6.03
CA PRO A 13 4.30 9.58 -6.24
C PRO A 13 3.74 10.13 -4.93
N ARG A 14 3.03 11.26 -4.98
CA ARG A 14 2.44 11.83 -3.77
C ARG A 14 1.27 10.97 -3.28
N THR A 15 1.04 10.99 -1.97
CA THR A 15 -0.03 10.20 -1.35
C THR A 15 -1.40 10.58 -1.89
N ASP A 16 -1.65 11.87 -2.13
CA ASP A 16 -2.88 12.38 -2.75
C ASP A 16 -3.08 11.84 -4.18
N THR A 17 -2.02 11.81 -5.00
CA THR A 17 -2.07 11.22 -6.34
C THR A 17 -2.41 9.73 -6.29
N LEU A 18 -1.80 8.99 -5.36
CA LEU A 18 -2.08 7.56 -5.19
C LEU A 18 -3.50 7.32 -4.66
N LEU A 19 -3.99 8.11 -3.70
CA LEU A 19 -5.35 7.98 -3.20
C LEU A 19 -6.43 8.36 -4.22
N ALA A 20 -6.07 9.14 -5.26
CA ALA A 20 -6.94 9.44 -6.39
C ALA A 20 -6.94 8.33 -7.46
N ASP A 21 -6.06 7.33 -7.38
CA ASP A 21 -6.09 6.18 -8.28
C ASP A 21 -7.42 5.41 -8.10
N PRO A 22 -8.12 5.05 -9.18
CA PRO A 22 -9.44 4.42 -9.09
C PRO A 22 -9.47 3.15 -8.23
N VAL A 23 -8.41 2.34 -8.21
CA VAL A 23 -8.34 1.09 -7.44
C VAL A 23 -8.20 1.40 -5.95
N LEU A 24 -7.32 2.33 -5.59
CA LEU A 24 -7.11 2.75 -4.20
C LEU A 24 -8.29 3.56 -3.67
N ALA A 25 -8.97 4.34 -4.51
CA ALA A 25 -10.20 5.03 -4.19
C ALA A 25 -11.36 4.06 -3.91
N ALA A 26 -11.52 3.02 -4.74
CA ALA A 26 -12.49 1.96 -4.49
C ALA A 26 -12.19 1.20 -3.18
N ALA A 27 -10.92 0.88 -2.93
CA ALA A 27 -10.50 0.28 -1.67
C ALA A 27 -10.77 1.19 -0.47
N THR A 28 -10.65 2.51 -0.63
CA THR A 28 -10.95 3.50 0.42
C THR A 28 -12.42 3.48 0.79
N ALA A 29 -13.32 3.30 -0.18
CA ALA A 29 -14.75 3.17 0.07
C ALA A 29 -15.10 1.89 0.86
N THR A 30 -14.36 0.80 0.64
CA THR A 30 -14.62 -0.51 1.28
C THR A 30 -13.91 -0.69 2.63
N LEU A 31 -12.66 -0.24 2.74
CA LEU A 31 -11.75 -0.50 3.87
C LEU A 31 -11.59 0.71 4.80
N GLY A 32 -11.98 1.89 4.33
CA GLY A 32 -11.77 3.15 5.02
C GLY A 32 -10.42 3.81 4.67
N ARG A 33 -10.43 5.14 4.68
CA ARG A 33 -9.32 5.98 4.22
C ARG A 33 -8.02 5.79 5.01
N GLU A 34 -8.10 5.67 6.33
CA GLU A 34 -6.89 5.56 7.16
C GLU A 34 -6.14 4.25 6.90
N GLN A 35 -6.85 3.15 6.67
CA GLN A 35 -6.23 1.86 6.34
C GLN A 35 -5.51 1.93 4.98
N VAL A 36 -6.17 2.44 3.93
CA VAL A 36 -5.55 2.58 2.60
C VAL A 36 -4.38 3.56 2.64
N LYS A 37 -4.51 4.68 3.36
CA LYS A 37 -3.41 5.63 3.55
C LYS A 37 -2.20 5.01 4.23
N ALA A 38 -2.39 4.15 5.23
CA ALA A 38 -1.30 3.44 5.89
C ALA A 38 -0.55 2.51 4.91
N ILE A 39 -1.29 1.76 4.09
CA ILE A 39 -0.73 0.88 3.06
C ILE A 39 0.09 1.68 2.04
N VAL A 40 -0.48 2.78 1.53
CA VAL A 40 0.21 3.70 0.62
C VAL A 40 1.48 4.28 1.26
N SER A 41 1.39 4.73 2.51
CA SER A 41 2.53 5.31 3.24
C SER A 41 3.64 4.29 3.45
N HIS A 42 3.30 3.03 3.69
CA HIS A 42 4.27 1.95 3.80
C HIS A 42 5.00 1.70 2.47
N ALA A 43 4.28 1.59 1.36
CA ALA A 43 4.87 1.42 0.03
C ALA A 43 5.78 2.61 -0.36
N GLN A 44 5.32 3.84 -0.13
CA GLN A 44 6.15 5.04 -0.31
C GLN A 44 7.40 5.03 0.59
N GLY A 45 7.27 4.56 1.83
CA GLY A 45 8.40 4.41 2.76
C GLY A 45 9.47 3.45 2.23
N ARG A 46 9.06 2.31 1.68
CA ARG A 46 9.97 1.35 1.01
C ARG A 46 10.70 1.99 -0.16
N ALA A 47 9.98 2.73 -1.01
CA ALA A 47 10.61 3.42 -2.14
C ALA A 47 11.60 4.51 -1.71
N ARG A 48 11.29 5.26 -0.65
CA ARG A 48 12.21 6.26 -0.07
C ARG A 48 13.49 5.64 0.50
N ARG A 49 13.43 4.39 0.95
CA ARG A 49 14.59 3.61 1.41
C ARG A 49 15.34 2.91 0.28
N GLY A 50 14.83 2.95 -0.95
CA GLY A 50 15.42 2.25 -2.11
C GLY A 50 15.08 0.76 -2.19
N GLU A 51 14.12 0.29 -1.39
CA GLU A 51 13.66 -1.12 -1.37
C GLU A 51 12.58 -1.43 -2.42
N LEU A 52 12.08 -0.39 -3.09
CA LEU A 52 11.03 -0.45 -4.11
C LEU A 52 11.30 0.65 -5.13
N ASN A 53 11.14 0.38 -6.42
CA ASN A 53 11.26 1.45 -7.41
C ASN A 53 10.09 2.43 -7.22
N PRO A 54 10.31 3.76 -7.21
CA PRO A 54 9.23 4.75 -7.19
C PRO A 54 8.06 4.47 -8.15
N ASP A 55 8.35 3.91 -9.34
CA ASP A 55 7.34 3.57 -10.34
C ASP A 55 6.46 2.36 -9.94
N GLU A 56 6.96 1.49 -9.05
CA GLU A 56 6.27 0.29 -8.55
C GLU A 56 5.41 0.57 -7.30
N VAL A 57 5.46 1.80 -6.75
CA VAL A 57 4.77 2.17 -5.50
C VAL A 57 3.27 1.93 -5.59
N ARG A 58 2.67 2.25 -6.74
CA ARG A 58 1.24 2.03 -7.00
C ARG A 58 0.89 0.55 -6.91
N ASP A 59 1.58 -0.27 -7.69
CA ASP A 59 1.25 -1.69 -7.83
C ASP A 59 1.52 -2.44 -6.52
N ALA A 60 2.59 -2.06 -5.80
CA ALA A 60 2.86 -2.58 -4.47
C ALA A 60 1.78 -2.19 -3.44
N ALA A 61 1.24 -0.97 -3.51
CA ALA A 61 0.16 -0.54 -2.63
C ALA A 61 -1.14 -1.31 -2.93
N VAL A 62 -1.46 -1.53 -4.21
CA VAL A 62 -2.63 -2.32 -4.64
C VAL A 62 -2.49 -3.79 -4.22
N ALA A 63 -1.32 -4.40 -4.41
CA ALA A 63 -1.05 -5.78 -4.01
C ALA A 63 -1.09 -6.00 -2.49
N ALA A 64 -0.85 -4.95 -1.71
CA ALA A 64 -0.94 -4.99 -0.25
C ALA A 64 -2.36 -4.75 0.29
N LEU A 65 -3.34 -4.45 -0.58
CA LEU A 65 -4.74 -4.37 -0.15
C LEU A 65 -5.23 -5.76 0.31
N PRO A 66 -5.96 -5.84 1.42
CA PRO A 66 -6.62 -7.07 1.81
C PRO A 66 -7.54 -7.57 0.70
N THR A 67 -7.30 -8.78 0.20
CA THR A 67 -8.27 -9.46 -0.66
C THR A 67 -9.57 -9.69 0.12
N PRO A 68 -10.75 -9.41 -0.47
CA PRO A 68 -12.01 -9.82 0.13
C PRO A 68 -12.04 -11.34 0.19
N GLY A 69 -11.97 -11.89 1.40
CA GLY A 69 -11.97 -13.32 1.64
C GLY A 69 -12.17 -13.60 3.13
N PRO A 70 -12.65 -14.81 3.51
CA PRO A 70 -12.79 -15.19 4.90
C PRO A 70 -11.43 -15.10 5.57
N ARG A 71 -11.30 -14.17 6.53
CA ARG A 71 -10.08 -14.05 7.33
C ARG A 71 -10.04 -15.27 8.25
N LEU A 72 -9.14 -16.21 7.98
CA LEU A 72 -8.78 -17.22 8.98
C LEU A 72 -8.07 -16.49 10.12
N VAL A 73 -8.85 -16.11 11.13
CA VAL A 73 -8.31 -15.63 12.40
C VAL A 73 -7.79 -16.86 13.13
N LEU A 74 -6.49 -17.08 13.12
CA LEU A 74 -5.87 -17.95 14.11
C LEU A 74 -5.96 -17.24 15.46
N ASN A 75 -7.05 -17.50 16.18
CA ASN A 75 -7.16 -17.11 17.58
C ASN A 75 -6.05 -17.82 18.35
N ALA A 76 -5.05 -17.06 18.82
CA ALA A 76 -4.03 -17.55 19.74
C ALA A 76 -4.56 -17.77 21.17
N THR A 77 -5.85 -17.51 21.41
CA THR A 77 -6.59 -17.99 22.57
C THR A 77 -7.12 -19.38 22.24
N GLY A 78 -6.56 -20.43 22.85
CA GLY A 78 -6.84 -21.84 22.56
C GLY A 78 -8.31 -22.25 22.72
N VAL A 79 -9.15 -21.87 21.75
CA VAL A 79 -10.53 -22.33 21.61
C VAL A 79 -10.64 -22.94 20.22
N VAL A 80 -10.62 -24.26 20.17
CA VAL A 80 -11.00 -25.04 19.00
C VAL A 80 -12.52 -25.15 19.01
N LEU A 81 -13.18 -24.54 18.03
CA LEU A 81 -14.57 -24.87 17.72
C LEU A 81 -14.55 -25.98 16.67
N HIS A 82 -15.03 -27.16 17.04
CA HIS A 82 -15.38 -28.20 16.07
C HIS A 82 -16.77 -27.91 15.52
N THR A 83 -16.85 -27.72 14.19
CA THR A 83 -17.94 -28.20 13.34
C THR A 83 -17.41 -28.44 11.93
#